data_AF-U9UB51-F1
#
_entry.id   AF-U9UB51-F1
#
_cell.length_a   1.000
_cell.length_b   1.000
_cell.length_c   1.000
_cell.angle_alpha   90.00
_cell.angle_beta   90.00
_cell.angle_gamma   90.00
#
_symmetry.space_group_name_H-M   'P 1'
#
loop_
_entity.id
_entity.type
_entity.pdbx_description
1 polymer ?
#
loop_
_entity_poly.entity_id
_entity_poly.type
_entity_poly.pdbx_seq_one_letter_code
_entity_poly.pdbx_strand_id
1 'polypeptide(L)'
;YQKAANLGDSSGIFSLGYCYDNGIGTSIDKQKAFELYQEAANLGNSDAQYNLALMYETGDGIEKDIKLATYWYKKSAEYGD
;
A
#
# COMPACT_ATOMS: atom_id res chain seq x y z
N TYR A 1 -2.87 -7.94 21.26
CA TYR A 1 -1.48 -7.45 21.21
C TYR A 1 -0.84 -7.61 19.84
N GLN A 2 -0.79 -8.81 19.23
CA GLN A 2 -0.18 -9.01 17.91
C GLN A 2 -0.79 -8.14 16.79
N LYS A 3 -2.13 -8.03 16.70
CA LYS A 3 -2.79 -7.18 15.69
C LYS A 3 -2.43 -5.69 15.82
N ALA A 4 -2.35 -5.18 17.05
CA ALA A 4 -1.99 -3.78 17.30
C ALA A 4 -0.50 -3.51 17.03
N ALA A 5 0.39 -4.46 17.36
CA ALA A 5 1.80 -4.38 17.02
C ALA A 5 2.01 -4.37 15.49
N ASN A 6 1.36 -5.31 14.79
CA ASN A 6 1.40 -5.38 13.32
C ASN A 6 0.84 -4.11 12.67
N LEU A 7 -0.20 -3.48 13.24
CA LEU A 7 -0.74 -2.21 12.75
C LEU A 7 0.27 -1.06 12.91
N GLY A 8 0.96 -1.00 14.07
CA GLY A 8 2.04 -0.04 14.31
C GLY A 8 3.18 -0.20 13.29
N ASP A 9 3.62 -1.44 13.06
CA ASP A 9 4.66 -1.75 12.08
C ASP A 9 4.19 -1.41 10.64
N SER A 10 2.95 -1.76 10.30
CA SER A 10 2.38 -1.50 8.97
C SER A 10 2.24 -0.02 8.65
N SER A 11 2.00 0.84 9.65
CA SER A 11 1.88 2.28 9.47
C SER A 11 3.24 2.92 9.14
N GLY A 12 4.32 2.43 9.76
CA GLY A 12 5.68 2.82 9.44
C GLY A 12 6.09 2.39 8.03
N ILE A 13 5.80 1.13 7.66
CA ILE A 13 6.05 0.60 6.32
C ILE A 13 5.28 1.39 5.26
N PHE A 14 3.99 1.65 5.50
CA PHE A 14 3.16 2.51 4.64
C PHE A 14 3.78 3.89 4.45
N SER A 15 4.20 4.54 5.55
CA SER A 15 4.79 5.87 5.50
C SER A 15 6.08 5.90 4.67
N LEU A 16 6.91 4.85 4.77
CA LEU A 16 8.11 4.72 3.95
C LEU A 16 7.77 4.53 2.47
N GLY A 17 6.75 3.70 2.16
CA GLY A 17 6.23 3.54 0.81
C GLY A 17 5.77 4.87 0.22
N TYR A 18 5.02 5.65 1.00
CA TYR A 18 4.55 6.98 0.63
C TYR A 18 5.68 7.97 0.36
N CYS A 19 6.77 7.90 1.13
CA CYS A 19 7.96 8.70 0.87
C CYS A 19 8.61 8.35 -0.47
N TYR A 20 8.75 7.07 -0.82
CA TYR A 20 9.26 6.65 -2.13
C TYR A 20 8.31 7.01 -3.27
N ASP A 21 7.01 6.95 -3.05
CA ASP A 21 5.99 7.27 -4.05
C ASP A 21 6.02 8.76 -4.44
N ASN A 22 6.21 9.64 -3.44
CA ASN A 22 6.14 11.09 -3.59
C ASN A 22 7.53 11.78 -3.61
N GLY A 23 8.62 11.04 -3.39
CA GLY A 23 9.96 11.59 -3.32
C GLY A 23 10.22 12.44 -2.06
N ILE A 24 9.61 12.09 -0.93
CA ILE A 24 9.78 12.83 0.33
C ILE A 24 11.01 12.33 1.07
N GLY A 25 12.09 13.11 1.05
CA GLY A 25 13.37 12.73 1.68
C GLY A 25 14.10 11.57 0.96
N THR A 26 13.60 11.17 -0.20
CA THR A 26 14.16 10.16 -1.11
C THR A 26 13.87 10.55 -2.55
N SER A 27 14.56 9.98 -3.53
CA SER A 27 14.11 10.01 -4.92
C SER A 27 12.81 9.22 -5.07
N ILE A 28 12.01 9.58 -6.08
CA ILE A 28 10.81 8.83 -6.46
C ILE A 28 11.25 7.44 -6.94
N ASP A 29 10.66 6.39 -6.34
CA ASP A 29 10.85 5.00 -6.72
C ASP A 29 9.52 4.25 -6.56
N LYS A 30 8.77 4.16 -7.67
CA LYS A 30 7.44 3.55 -7.68
C LYS A 30 7.50 2.04 -7.43
N GLN A 31 8.55 1.35 -7.88
CA GLN A 31 8.68 -0.08 -7.64
C GLN A 31 8.89 -0.36 -6.16
N LYS A 32 9.74 0.43 -5.49
CA LYS A 32 9.95 0.29 -4.05
C LYS A 32 8.74 0.72 -3.22
N ALA A 33 8.03 1.77 -3.65
CA ALA A 33 6.76 2.16 -3.05
C ALA A 33 5.73 1.02 -3.12
N PHE A 34 5.62 0.37 -4.28
CA PHE A 34 4.74 -0.79 -4.49
C PHE A 34 5.05 -1.93 -3.53
N GLU A 35 6.32 -2.32 -3.38
CA GLU A 35 6.74 -3.40 -2.48
C GLU A 35 6.36 -3.10 -1.02
N LEU A 36 6.58 -1.86 -0.57
CA LEU A 36 6.26 -1.42 0.79
C LEU A 36 4.74 -1.34 1.02
N TYR A 37 3.98 -0.79 0.06
CA TYR A 37 2.53 -0.81 0.14
C TYR A 37 1.99 -2.24 0.16
N GLN A 38 2.56 -3.16 -0.62
CA GLN A 38 2.18 -4.56 -0.61
C GLN A 38 2.43 -5.23 0.75
N GLU A 39 3.57 -4.96 1.39
CA GLU A 39 3.90 -5.45 2.73
C GLU A 39 2.92 -4.89 3.78
N ALA A 40 2.72 -3.58 3.83
CA ALA A 40 1.80 -2.94 4.76
C ALA A 40 0.34 -3.41 4.55
N ALA A 41 -0.08 -3.58 3.29
CA ALA A 41 -1.39 -4.08 2.93
C ALA A 41 -1.62 -5.52 3.42
N ASN A 42 -0.59 -6.37 3.35
CA ASN A 42 -0.62 -7.74 3.87
C ASN A 42 -0.71 -7.79 5.41
N LEU A 43 -0.16 -6.78 6.10
CA LEU A 43 -0.30 -6.60 7.54
C LEU A 43 -1.66 -6.01 7.96
N GLY A 44 -2.52 -5.67 7.00
CA GLY A 44 -3.88 -5.18 7.24
C GLY A 44 -4.00 -3.66 7.30
N ASN A 45 -3.02 -2.90 6.82
CA ASN A 45 -3.13 -1.45 6.72
C ASN A 45 -4.08 -1.05 5.57
N SER A 46 -5.20 -0.38 5.90
CA SER A 46 -6.23 0.02 4.94
C SER A 46 -5.74 1.04 3.91
N ASP A 47 -4.89 1.98 4.34
CA ASP A 47 -4.35 3.03 3.47
C ASP A 47 -3.36 2.44 2.45
N ALA A 48 -2.54 1.49 2.88
CA ALA A 48 -1.65 0.75 1.99
C ALA A 48 -2.44 -0.10 0.99
N GLN A 49 -3.53 -0.75 1.42
CA GLN A 49 -4.41 -1.50 0.51
C GLN A 49 -5.04 -0.59 -0.55
N TYR A 50 -5.48 0.62 -0.16
CA TYR A 50 -6.03 1.61 -1.09
C TYR A 50 -4.97 2.10 -2.09
N ASN A 51 -3.79 2.48 -1.63
CA ASN A 51 -2.72 2.96 -2.52
C ASN A 51 -2.22 1.86 -3.47
N LEU A 52 -2.10 0.62 -2.97
CA LEU A 52 -1.76 -0.53 -3.81
C LEU A 52 -2.82 -0.77 -4.91
N ALA A 53 -4.11 -0.61 -4.58
CA ALA A 53 -5.18 -0.72 -5.55
C ALA A 53 -5.09 0.36 -6.64
N LEU A 54 -4.82 1.62 -6.25
CA LEU A 54 -4.58 2.72 -7.19
C LEU A 54 -3.40 2.45 -8.12
N MET A 55 -2.29 1.90 -7.62
CA MET A 55 -1.13 1.56 -8.45
C MET A 55 -1.49 0.50 -9.49
N TYR A 56 -2.23 -0.55 -9.10
CA TYR A 56 -2.72 -1.55 -10.05
C TYR A 56 -3.74 -1.00 -11.05
N GLU A 57 -4.56 -0.03 -10.65
CA GLU A 57 -5.55 0.60 -11.53
C GLU A 57 -4.90 1.49 -12.59
N THR A 58 -3.89 2.25 -12.18
CA THR A 58 -3.20 3.23 -13.04
C THR A 58 -2.05 2.62 -13.83
N GLY A 59 -1.41 1.56 -13.31
CA GLY A 59 -0.14 1.06 -13.82
C GLY A 59 1.03 1.98 -13.52
N ASP A 60 0.95 2.81 -12.48
CA ASP A 60 2.02 3.73 -12.11
C ASP A 60 3.20 2.98 -11.47
N GLY A 61 4.24 2.73 -12.28
CA GLY A 61 5.45 2.02 -11.86
C GLY A 61 5.34 0.50 -11.80
N ILE A 62 4.18 -0.07 -12.16
CA ILE A 62 3.93 -1.51 -12.26
C ILE A 62 3.02 -1.84 -13.45
N GLU A 63 2.88 -3.12 -13.78
CA GLU A 63 1.87 -3.55 -14.74
C GLU A 63 0.45 -3.33 -14.19
N LYS A 64 -0.38 -2.67 -14.99
CA LYS A 64 -1.79 -2.43 -14.68
C LYS A 64 -2.55 -3.76 -14.57
N ASP A 65 -3.26 -3.96 -13.47
CA ASP A 65 -4.16 -5.09 -13.26
C ASP A 65 -5.44 -4.66 -12.53
N ILE A 66 -6.52 -4.47 -13.29
CA ILE A 66 -7.82 -4.05 -12.76
C ILE A 66 -8.43 -5.09 -11.80
N LYS A 67 -8.13 -6.38 -11.97
CA LYS A 67 -8.67 -7.42 -11.08
C LYS A 67 -8.01 -7.32 -9.71
N LEU A 68 -6.69 -7.15 -9.67
CA LEU A 68 -5.95 -6.93 -8.41
C LEU A 68 -6.33 -5.59 -7.76
N ALA A 69 -6.50 -4.52 -8.55
CA ALA A 69 -7.00 -3.24 -8.03
C ALA A 69 -8.36 -3.41 -7.32
N THR A 70 -9.31 -4.07 -7.98
CA THR A 70 -10.65 -4.32 -7.41
C THR A 70 -10.59 -5.17 -6.14
N TYR A 71 -9.72 -6.18 -6.11
CA TYR A 71 -9.50 -7.01 -4.92
C TYR A 71 -9.01 -6.18 -3.73
N TRP A 72 -8.00 -5.34 -3.93
CA TRP A 72 -7.42 -4.53 -2.86
C TRP A 72 -8.33 -3.40 -2.40
N TYR A 73 -9.10 -2.77 -3.29
CA TYR A 73 -10.13 -1.80 -2.90
C TYR A 73 -11.20 -2.42 -2.00
N LYS A 74 -11.69 -3.61 -2.34
CA LYS A 74 -12.67 -4.31 -1.50
C LYS A 74 -12.10 -4.63 -0.13
N LYS A 75 -10.88 -5.13 -0.08
CA LYS A 75 -10.20 -5.45 1.18
C LYS A 75 -9.98 -4.21 2.06
N SER A 76 -9.64 -3.07 1.46
CA SER A 76 -9.52 -1.78 2.17
C SER A 76 -10.84 -1.35 2.81
N ALA A 77 -11.95 -1.51 2.09
CA ALA A 77 -13.29 -1.16 2.58
C ALA A 77 -13.80 -2.08 3.71
N GLU A 78 -13.41 -3.36 3.72
CA GLU A 78 -13.83 -4.34 4.73
C GLU A 78 -13.24 -4.09 6.14
N TYR A 79 -12.15 -3.32 6.25
CA TYR A 79 -11.52 -2.97 7.52
C TYR A 79 -11.87 -1.54 8.02
N GLY A 80 -12.83 -0.87 7.36
CA GLY A 80 -13.28 0.48 7.69
C GLY A 80 -14.42 0.57 8.71
N ASP A 81 -14.75 -0.51 9.43
CA ASP A 81 -15.84 -0.59 10.43
C ASP A 81 -15.33 -1.12 11.78
#